data_AF-A0A9P4HMN3-F1
#
_entry.id   AF-A0A9P4HMN3-F1
#
_cell.length_a   1.000
_cell.length_b   1.000
_cell.length_c   1.000
_cell.angle_alpha   90.00
_cell.angle_beta   90.00
_cell.angle_gamma   90.00
#
_symmetry.space_group_name_H-M   'P 1'
#
loop_
_entity.id
_entity.type
_entity.pdbx_description
1 polymer ?
#
loop_
_entity_poly.entity_id
_entity_poly.type
_entity_poly.pdbx_seq_one_letter_code
_entity_poly.pdbx_strand_id
1 'polypeptide(L)'
;YPSRLLIYNSGTGKTAYIGVQKIAPIVLFVYACGELVPAQWHEPSYFFAGFDWSPLVTSSVAALSMFTLGLAPLLVLTLLTSPFVNSIFLHVPAAHCLTRQTLFNYIAALPPSARLDITTMRLLPFQKTTSVRLDELRRIRKGRWWGLANLKR
;
A
#
# COMPACT_ATOMS: atom_id res chain seq x y z
N TYR A 1 7.30 31.33 9.12
CA TYR A 1 7.22 29.88 9.40
C TYR A 1 6.60 29.15 8.22
N PRO A 2 6.91 27.86 7.99
CA PRO A 2 6.40 27.12 6.83
C PRO A 2 4.88 26.91 6.91
N SER A 3 4.18 27.11 5.80
CA SER A 3 2.73 26.84 5.66
C SER A 3 2.40 25.35 5.63
N ARG A 4 3.38 24.50 5.31
CA ARG A 4 3.28 23.04 5.38
C ARG A 4 4.23 22.52 6.46
N LEU A 5 3.66 22.12 7.58
CA LEU A 5 4.40 21.59 8.72
C LEU A 5 4.44 20.06 8.66
N LEU A 6 5.63 19.47 8.62
CA LEU A 6 5.80 18.02 8.68
C LEU A 6 5.55 17.54 10.12
N ILE A 7 4.49 16.77 10.33
CA ILE A 7 4.18 16.17 11.64
C ILE A 7 4.82 14.79 11.77
N TYR A 8 4.80 14.02 10.68
CA TYR A 8 5.26 12.64 10.67
C TYR A 8 6.09 12.37 9.43
N ASN A 9 7.23 11.70 9.64
CA ASN A 9 8.08 11.17 8.59
C ASN A 9 8.48 9.75 8.97
N SER A 10 8.18 8.80 8.10
CA SER A 10 8.57 7.40 8.28
C SER A 10 10.06 7.14 8.04
N GLY A 11 10.75 8.09 7.41
CA GLY A 11 12.16 8.04 7.06
C GLY A 11 12.41 7.53 5.64
N THR A 12 13.42 8.09 4.97
CA THR A 12 13.76 7.75 3.58
C THR A 12 14.16 6.29 3.42
N GLY A 13 15.01 5.77 4.32
CA GLY A 13 15.49 4.39 4.26
C GLY A 13 14.37 3.36 4.39
N LYS A 14 13.46 3.55 5.35
CA LYS A 14 12.30 2.66 5.55
C LYS A 14 11.36 2.69 4.35
N THR A 15 11.11 3.88 3.80
CA THR A 15 10.26 4.05 2.60
C THR A 15 10.88 3.39 1.39
N ALA A 16 12.19 3.56 1.17
CA ALA A 16 12.92 2.92 0.09
C ALA A 16 12.91 1.40 0.21
N TYR A 17 13.19 0.87 1.41
CA TYR A 17 13.15 -0.57 1.69
C TYR A 17 11.77 -1.18 1.36
N ILE A 18 10.70 -0.55 1.84
CA ILE A 18 9.32 -1.00 1.55
C ILE A 18 9.00 -0.89 0.05
N GLY A 19 9.54 0.12 -0.64
CA GLY A 19 9.38 0.26 -2.09
C GLY A 19 10.06 -0.83 -2.88
N VAL A 20 11.32 -1.14 -2.56
CA VAL A 20 12.04 -2.26 -3.18
C VAL A 20 11.32 -3.58 -2.91
N GLN A 21 10.88 -3.80 -1.68
CA GLN A 21 10.16 -5.02 -1.30
C GLN A 21 8.85 -5.19 -2.09
N LYS A 22 8.18 -4.09 -2.47
CA LYS A 22 6.96 -4.13 -3.32
C LYS A 22 7.23 -4.40 -4.80
N ILE A 23 8.41 -4.05 -5.31
CA ILE A 23 8.78 -4.29 -6.71
C ILE A 23 9.04 -5.78 -6.96
N ALA A 24 9.74 -6.45 -6.03
CA ALA A 24 10.11 -7.86 -6.18
C ALA A 24 8.94 -8.81 -6.55
N PRO A 25 7.80 -8.84 -5.83
CA PRO A 25 6.69 -9.72 -6.18
C PRO A 25 5.95 -9.30 -7.46
N ILE A 26 6.01 -8.02 -7.85
CA ILE A 26 5.45 -7.57 -9.14
C ILE A 26 6.27 -8.15 -10.28
N VAL A 27 7.59 -8.10 -10.19
CA VAL A 27 8.49 -8.69 -11.20
C VAL A 27 8.28 -10.20 -11.29
N LEU A 28 8.20 -10.88 -10.15
CA LEU A 28 7.90 -12.32 -10.09
C LEU A 28 6.53 -12.65 -10.72
N PHE A 29 5.50 -11.85 -10.45
CA PHE A 29 4.18 -12.06 -11.03
C PHE A 29 4.16 -11.83 -12.54
N VAL A 30 4.86 -10.80 -13.03
CA VAL A 30 5.00 -10.54 -14.48
C VAL A 30 5.76 -11.68 -15.16
N TYR A 31 6.86 -12.14 -14.56
CA TYR A 31 7.60 -13.31 -15.06
C TYR A 31 6.74 -14.58 -15.06
N ALA A 32 5.98 -14.83 -13.99
CA ALA A 32 5.08 -15.96 -13.92
C ALA A 32 4.00 -15.91 -15.01
N CYS A 33 3.38 -14.75 -15.23
CA CYS A 33 2.36 -14.57 -16.27
C CYS A 33 2.93 -14.64 -17.69
N GLY A 34 4.13 -14.09 -17.90
CA GLY A 34 4.74 -13.97 -19.22
C GLY A 34 5.42 -15.23 -19.71
N GLU A 35 6.04 -16.00 -18.80
CA GLU A 35 6.86 -17.16 -19.15
C GLU A 35 6.31 -18.47 -18.55
N LEU A 36 6.10 -18.50 -17.23
CA LEU A 36 5.78 -19.75 -16.54
C LEU A 36 4.39 -20.30 -16.89
N VAL A 37 3.39 -19.41 -17.04
CA VAL A 37 2.02 -19.79 -17.38
C VAL A 37 1.94 -20.35 -18.81
N PRO A 38 2.47 -19.67 -19.86
CA PRO A 38 2.56 -20.25 -21.20
C PRO A 38 3.36 -21.56 -21.26
N ALA A 39 4.48 -21.63 -20.54
CA ALA A 39 5.29 -22.85 -20.49
C ALA A 39 4.48 -24.05 -19.97
N GLN A 40 3.70 -23.88 -18.89
CA GLN A 40 2.82 -24.94 -18.38
C GLN A 40 1.62 -25.25 -19.28
N TRP A 41 1.19 -24.30 -20.11
CA TRP A 41 0.10 -24.51 -21.06
C TRP A 41 0.54 -25.40 -22.23
N HIS A 42 1.75 -25.21 -22.72
CA HIS A 42 2.32 -26.01 -23.80
C HIS A 42 2.86 -27.36 -23.30
N GLU A 43 3.57 -27.35 -22.17
CA GLU A 43 4.21 -28.52 -21.59
C GLU A 43 3.85 -28.60 -20.10
N PRO A 44 2.72 -29.23 -19.74
CA PRO A 44 2.32 -29.36 -18.35
C PRO A 44 3.35 -30.18 -17.57
N SER A 45 3.74 -29.68 -16.41
CA SER A 45 4.73 -30.32 -15.54
C SER A 45 4.34 -31.76 -15.16
N TYR A 46 5.35 -32.61 -15.02
CA TYR A 46 5.22 -34.01 -14.58
C TYR A 46 4.51 -34.16 -13.22
N PHE A 47 4.45 -33.09 -12.43
CA PHE A 47 3.69 -33.04 -11.18
C PHE A 47 2.21 -33.41 -11.39
N PHE A 48 1.61 -33.00 -12.51
CA PHE A 48 0.22 -33.32 -12.84
C PHE A 48 0.08 -34.58 -13.71
N ALA A 49 1.18 -35.20 -14.14
CA ALA A 49 1.17 -36.40 -15.00
C ALA A 49 0.68 -37.67 -14.28
N GLY A 50 0.63 -37.66 -12.95
CA GLY A 50 0.06 -38.76 -12.15
C GLY A 50 -1.47 -38.74 -12.05
N PHE A 51 -2.15 -37.76 -12.67
CA PHE A 51 -3.60 -37.68 -12.68
C PHE A 51 -4.15 -38.08 -14.05
N ASP A 52 -5.11 -39.03 -14.08
CA ASP A 52 -5.81 -39.50 -15.28
C ASP A 52 -6.83 -38.47 -15.82
N TRP A 53 -6.40 -37.22 -15.95
CA TRP A 53 -7.23 -36.14 -16.48
C TRP A 53 -7.04 -35.99 -17.99
N SER A 54 -8.05 -35.43 -18.65
CA SER A 54 -7.90 -35.06 -20.06
C SER A 54 -6.76 -34.04 -20.23
N PRO A 55 -6.00 -34.06 -21.34
CA PRO A 55 -4.85 -33.17 -21.56
C PRO A 55 -5.18 -31.68 -21.40
N LEU A 56 -6.40 -31.28 -21.79
CA LEU A 56 -6.89 -29.91 -21.65
C LEU A 56 -7.06 -29.51 -20.17
N VAL A 57 -7.58 -30.41 -19.35
CA VAL A 57 -7.78 -30.17 -17.92
C VAL A 57 -6.41 -30.09 -17.22
N THR A 58 -5.48 -30.97 -17.56
CA THR A 58 -4.12 -30.96 -16.99
C THR A 58 -3.40 -29.63 -17.28
N SER A 59 -3.45 -29.16 -18.53
CA SER A 59 -2.78 -27.92 -18.95
C SER A 59 -3.41 -26.68 -18.31
N SER A 60 -4.75 -26.63 -18.22
CA SER A 60 -5.45 -25.51 -17.58
C SER A 60 -5.23 -25.44 -16.07
N VAL A 61 -5.23 -26.58 -15.37
CA VAL A 61 -4.93 -26.64 -13.93
C VAL A 61 -3.48 -26.28 -13.66
N ALA A 62 -2.53 -26.79 -14.46
CA ALA A 62 -1.11 -26.44 -14.32
C ALA A 62 -0.87 -24.94 -14.51
N ALA A 63 -1.44 -24.34 -15.57
CA ALA A 63 -1.37 -22.90 -15.82
C ALA A 63 -1.99 -22.08 -14.68
N LEU A 64 -3.19 -22.46 -14.20
CA LEU A 64 -3.86 -21.79 -13.09
C LEU A 64 -3.06 -21.88 -11.78
N SER A 65 -2.41 -23.03 -11.53
CA SER A 65 -1.57 -23.22 -10.35
C SER A 65 -0.37 -22.26 -10.35
N MET A 66 0.30 -22.07 -11.49
CA MET A 66 1.41 -21.12 -11.59
C MET A 66 0.96 -19.68 -11.48
N PHE A 67 -0.18 -19.33 -12.08
CA PHE A 67 -0.76 -18.00 -11.95
C PHE A 67 -1.06 -17.66 -10.48
N THR A 68 -1.74 -18.57 -9.78
CA THR A 68 -2.10 -18.39 -8.36
C THR A 68 -0.87 -18.34 -7.46
N LEU A 69 0.15 -19.17 -7.73
CA LEU A 69 1.41 -19.16 -7.01
C LEU A 69 2.19 -17.84 -7.20
N GLY A 70 2.21 -17.31 -8.43
CA GLY A 70 2.82 -16.00 -8.72
C GLY A 70 2.05 -14.83 -8.10
N LEU A 71 0.73 -14.93 -7.97
CA LEU A 71 -0.13 -13.89 -7.39
C LEU A 71 -0.04 -13.85 -5.85
N ALA A 72 0.20 -15.00 -5.20
CA ALA A 72 0.24 -15.12 -3.75
C ALA A 72 1.19 -14.13 -3.04
N PRO A 73 2.49 -14.00 -3.40
CA PRO A 73 3.39 -13.07 -2.73
C PRO A 73 2.98 -11.61 -2.92
N LEU A 74 2.39 -11.26 -4.07
CA LEU A 74 1.86 -9.93 -4.34
C LEU A 74 0.69 -9.62 -3.40
N LEU A 75 -0.27 -10.54 -3.26
CA LEU A 75 -1.41 -10.37 -2.35
C LEU A 75 -0.97 -10.27 -0.89
N VAL A 76 -0.13 -11.20 -0.42
CA VAL A 76 0.37 -11.20 0.96
C VAL A 76 1.07 -9.89 1.28
N LEU A 77 1.96 -9.43 0.40
CA LEU A 77 2.67 -8.19 0.63
C LEU A 77 1.72 -6.99 0.63
N THR A 78 0.75 -6.92 -0.29
CA THR A 78 -0.23 -5.83 -0.27
C THR A 78 -1.02 -5.78 1.02
N LEU A 79 -1.47 -6.92 1.54
CA LEU A 79 -2.25 -6.97 2.77
C LEU A 79 -1.42 -6.55 3.98
N LEU A 80 -0.15 -6.98 4.05
CA LEU A 80 0.73 -6.67 5.18
C LEU A 80 1.23 -5.22 5.18
N THR A 81 1.34 -4.60 4.01
CA THR A 81 2.02 -3.30 3.86
C THR A 81 1.12 -2.19 3.33
N SER A 82 -0.19 -2.40 3.25
CA SER A 82 -1.15 -1.40 2.74
C SER A 82 -2.11 -0.91 3.84
N PRO A 83 -2.33 0.41 3.95
CA PRO A 83 -1.56 1.51 3.35
C PRO A 83 -0.37 1.90 4.24
N PHE A 84 0.85 1.89 3.71
CA PHE A 84 2.02 2.42 4.41
C PHE A 84 2.00 3.95 4.36
N VAL A 85 1.98 4.61 5.52
CA VAL A 85 2.04 6.07 5.62
C VAL A 85 3.50 6.52 5.56
N ASN A 86 3.86 7.28 4.53
CA ASN A 86 5.21 7.83 4.38
C ASN A 86 5.37 9.11 5.20
N SER A 87 4.48 10.08 4.99
CA SER A 87 4.54 11.38 5.67
C SER A 87 3.17 11.99 5.88
N ILE A 88 3.05 12.81 6.91
CA ILE A 88 1.85 13.61 7.19
C ILE A 88 2.28 15.07 7.32
N PHE A 89 1.68 15.92 6.49
CA PHE A 89 1.85 17.36 6.56
C PHE A 89 0.58 18.04 7.06
N LEU A 90 0.73 18.99 7.97
CA LEU A 90 -0.32 19.91 8.40
C LEU A 90 -0.24 21.19 7.59
N HIS A 91 -1.38 21.61 7.05
CA HIS A 91 -1.50 22.88 6.40
C HIS A 91 -1.87 23.95 7.43
N VAL A 92 -0.95 24.88 7.65
CA VAL A 92 -1.14 26.03 8.55
C VAL A 92 -1.56 27.25 7.73
N PRO A 93 -2.66 27.94 8.07
CA PRO A 93 -3.06 29.17 7.40
C PRO A 93 -1.96 30.24 7.48
N ALA A 94 -1.86 31.08 6.44
CA ALA A 94 -0.81 32.11 6.34
C ALA A 94 -0.79 33.06 7.56
N ALA A 95 -1.96 33.39 8.12
CA ALA A 95 -2.09 34.23 9.32
C ALA A 95 -1.33 33.67 10.55
N HIS A 96 -1.24 32.34 10.67
CA HIS A 96 -0.56 31.69 11.80
C HIS A 96 0.92 31.38 11.51
N CYS A 97 1.40 31.64 10.30
CA CYS A 97 2.77 31.41 9.88
C CYS A 97 3.72 32.58 10.15
N LEU A 98 3.22 33.69 10.70
CA LEU A 98 3.98 34.93 10.90
C LEU A 98 5.04 34.80 11.99
N THR A 99 4.66 34.28 13.17
CA THR A 99 5.58 34.16 14.31
C THR A 99 5.57 32.75 14.91
N ARG A 100 6.57 32.47 15.74
CA ARG A 100 6.66 31.19 16.46
C ARG A 100 5.44 31.00 17.34
N GLN A 101 5.09 32.04 18.08
CA GLN A 101 3.98 32.04 19.03
C GLN A 101 2.64 31.80 18.34
N THR A 102 2.37 32.47 17.20
CA THR A 102 1.11 32.25 16.47
C THR A 102 0.98 30.83 15.92
N LEU A 103 2.10 30.23 15.51
CA LEU A 103 2.15 28.84 15.06
C LEU A 103 1.88 27.88 16.23
N PHE A 104 2.55 28.06 17.37
CA PHE A 104 2.33 27.22 18.55
C PHE A 104 0.92 27.34 19.09
N ASN A 105 0.34 28.54 19.10
CA ASN A 105 -1.05 28.76 19.51
C ASN A 105 -2.03 28.02 18.58
N TYR A 106 -1.78 28.04 17.26
CA TYR A 106 -2.58 27.30 16.29
C TYR A 106 -2.46 25.78 16.48
N ILE A 107 -1.26 25.27 16.75
CA ILE A 107 -1.03 23.84 17.00
C ILE A 107 -1.66 23.40 18.33
N ALA A 108 -1.57 24.23 19.37
CA ALA A 108 -2.14 23.95 20.69
C ALA A 108 -3.66 23.88 20.66
N ALA A 109 -4.31 24.69 19.83
CA ALA A 109 -5.76 24.73 19.64
C ALA A 109 -6.12 24.40 18.18
N LEU A 110 -5.76 23.19 17.73
CA LEU A 110 -5.93 22.78 16.34
C LEU A 110 -7.42 22.75 15.95
N PRO A 111 -7.86 23.54 14.95
CA PRO A 111 -9.27 23.57 14.58
C PRO A 111 -9.69 22.26 13.88
N PRO A 112 -10.96 21.85 14.02
CA PRO A 112 -11.47 20.64 13.35
C PRO A 112 -11.43 20.76 11.81
N SER A 113 -11.41 21.98 11.27
CA SER A 113 -11.28 22.25 9.84
C SER A 113 -9.84 22.23 9.32
N ALA A 114 -8.84 21.95 10.17
CA ALA A 114 -7.45 21.88 9.78
C ALA A 114 -7.23 20.82 8.69
N ARG A 115 -6.46 21.15 7.65
CA ARG A 115 -6.17 20.25 6.52
C ARG A 115 -4.87 19.50 6.74
N LEU A 116 -4.92 18.19 6.50
CA LEU A 116 -3.80 17.27 6.60
C LEU A 116 -3.57 16.61 5.23
N ASP A 117 -2.33 16.67 4.75
CA ASP A 117 -1.88 15.96 3.56
C ASP A 117 -1.16 14.67 4.00
N ILE A 118 -1.81 13.53 3.80
CA ILE A 118 -1.26 12.21 4.15
C ILE A 118 -0.70 11.60 2.88
N THR A 119 0.61 11.36 2.85
CA THR A 119 1.28 10.67 1.76
C THR A 119 1.38 9.19 2.10
N THR A 120 0.75 8.35 1.28
CA THR A 120 0.69 6.91 1.47
C THR A 120 1.27 6.17 0.27
N MET A 121 1.65 4.93 0.49
CA MET A 121 2.13 4.02 -0.53
C MET A 121 1.30 2.73 -0.47
N ARG A 122 0.71 2.36 -1.60
CA ARG A 122 -0.24 1.24 -1.72
C ARG A 122 0.45 0.02 -2.32
N LEU A 123 -0.19 -0.68 -3.27
CA LEU A 123 0.41 -1.83 -3.97
C LEU A 123 1.68 -1.43 -4.71
N LEU A 124 1.56 -0.41 -5.56
CA LEU A 124 2.69 0.12 -6.32
C LEU A 124 3.55 1.02 -5.42
N PRO A 125 4.85 1.14 -5.73
CA PRO A 125 5.76 2.04 -5.01
C PRO A 125 5.48 3.52 -5.26
N PHE A 126 4.44 3.84 -6.02
CA PHE A 126 4.00 5.21 -6.24
C PHE A 126 3.38 5.79 -4.97
N GLN A 127 3.86 6.97 -4.63
CA GLN A 127 3.34 7.75 -3.52
C GLN A 127 2.05 8.44 -3.95
N LYS A 128 1.01 8.32 -3.12
CA LYS A 128 -0.26 9.03 -3.30
C LYS A 128 -0.50 9.92 -2.10
N THR A 129 -0.59 11.23 -2.34
CA THR A 129 -0.97 12.21 -1.34
C THR A 129 -2.48 12.40 -1.34
N THR A 130 -3.09 12.33 -0.16
CA THR A 130 -4.51 12.58 0.04
C THR A 130 -4.69 13.69 1.07
N SER A 131 -5.39 14.75 0.68
CA SER A 131 -5.76 15.85 1.56
C SER A 131 -7.07 15.54 2.27
N VAL A 132 -7.07 15.59 3.61
CA VAL A 132 -8.22 15.27 4.47
C VAL A 132 -8.33 16.34 5.54
N ARG A 133 -9.54 16.63 6.02
CA ARG A 133 -9.74 17.52 7.17
C ARG A 133 -9.69 16.73 8.49
N LEU A 134 -9.35 17.40 9.58
CA LEU A 134 -9.23 16.76 10.89
C LEU A 134 -10.58 16.18 11.37
N ASP A 135 -11.69 16.87 11.10
CA ASP A 135 -13.06 16.43 11.42
C ASP A 135 -13.53 15.21 10.64
N GLU A 136 -13.01 15.00 9.43
CA GLU A 136 -13.25 13.81 8.62
C GLU A 136 -12.52 12.58 9.19
N LEU A 137 -11.42 12.77 9.92
CA LEU A 137 -10.63 11.65 10.48
C LEU A 137 -11.25 11.12 11.77
N ARG A 138 -11.90 9.96 11.68
CA ARG A 138 -12.44 9.24 12.84
C ARG A 138 -11.65 7.99 13.15
N ARG A 139 -11.41 7.73 14.44
CA ARG A 139 -10.82 6.47 14.89
C ARG A 139 -11.78 5.30 14.60
N ILE A 140 -11.27 4.24 13.97
CA ILE A 140 -12.05 3.02 13.78
C ILE A 140 -12.14 2.30 15.13
N ARG A 141 -13.36 1.90 15.54
CA ARG A 141 -13.57 1.06 16.72
C ARG A 141 -12.90 -0.30 16.46
N LYS A 142 -11.97 -0.71 17.33
CA LYS A 142 -11.30 -2.03 17.27
C LYS A 142 -12.37 -3.11 17.09
N GLY A 143 -12.24 -3.93 16.04
CA GLY A 143 -13.14 -5.04 15.71
C GLY A 143 -13.72 -5.03 14.28
N ARG A 144 -13.83 -3.88 13.61
CA ARG A 144 -14.50 -3.82 12.28
C ARG A 144 -13.62 -4.24 11.09
N TRP A 145 -12.29 -4.22 11.23
CA TRP A 145 -11.31 -4.51 10.16
C TRP A 145 -10.10 -5.31 10.67
N TRP A 146 -10.28 -6.21 11.63
CA TRP A 146 -9.18 -7.05 12.16
C TRP A 146 -7.96 -6.26 12.70
N GLY A 147 -8.11 -4.96 12.96
CA GLY A 147 -7.01 -4.07 13.35
C GLY A 147 -6.13 -3.57 12.21
N LEU A 148 -6.47 -3.89 10.94
CA LEU A 148 -5.72 -3.49 9.75
C LEU A 148 -5.83 -1.98 9.42
N ALA A 149 -6.81 -1.28 9.99
CA ALA A 149 -7.01 0.15 9.80
C ALA A 149 -7.30 0.86 11.12
N ASN A 150 -6.60 1.96 11.36
CA ASN A 150 -6.73 2.77 12.58
C ASN A 150 -7.68 3.97 12.41
N LEU A 151 -7.82 4.49 11.19
CA LEU A 151 -8.56 5.71 10.89
C LEU A 151 -9.51 5.45 9.71
N LYS A 152 -10.71 6.02 9.79
CA LYS A 152 -11.67 6.12 8.69
C LYS A 152 -11.90 7.60 8.38
N ARG A 153 -12.07 7.87 7.09
CA ARG A 153 -12.62 9.14 6.59
C ARG A 153 -14.15 9.05 6.61
#